data_AF-A0A7X8BUA7-F1
#
_entry.id   AF-A0A7X8BUA7-F1
#
_cell.length_a   1.000
_cell.length_b   1.000
_cell.length_c   1.000
_cell.angle_alpha   90.00
_cell.angle_beta   90.00
_cell.angle_gamma   90.00
#
_symmetry.space_group_name_H-M   'P 1'
#
loop_
_entity.id
_entity.type
_entity.pdbx_description
1 polymer ?
#
loop_
_entity_poly.entity_id
_entity_poly.type
_entity_poly.pdbx_seq_one_letter_code
_entity_poly.pdbx_strand_id
1 'polypeptide(L)'
;MEKNYFETTGTIIKEERIGNVEYKISPNTLVLEIIEPFPGYHHQVPEFKKPESIFLMTRSAMSREIIARLTKKIRSYFPHPFDAASAIIEAKSVMHGIRIKNLPSFELIEEIQNCFRAEGIEFRKYRKIDESAIITVKKFFEMYVAGDNLFVDKEENMAYIAIPEPLSWNKFKEMTISIRNNWDFKDFDAAMGSMYYHGELWELIRIFWEKTDIEKLKTLKQKYFNEILRY
;
A
#
# COMPACT_ATOMS: atom_id res chain seq x y z
N MET A 1 0.02 -29.61 -2.95
CA MET A 1 -0.41 -29.32 -1.56
C MET A 1 -1.43 -28.20 -1.64
N GLU A 2 -2.53 -28.34 -0.90
CA GLU A 2 -3.54 -27.29 -0.79
C GLU A 2 -2.99 -26.12 0.03
N LYS A 3 -3.16 -24.89 -0.45
CA LYS A 3 -2.72 -23.68 0.25
C LYS A 3 -3.81 -23.29 1.24
N ASN A 4 -3.48 -23.28 2.53
CA ASN A 4 -4.40 -22.87 3.58
C ASN A 4 -4.31 -21.35 3.77
N TYR A 5 -5.28 -20.65 3.19
CA TYR A 5 -5.39 -19.20 3.32
C TYR A 5 -6.01 -18.81 4.66
N PHE A 6 -5.56 -17.67 5.19
CA PHE A 6 -6.17 -17.00 6.33
C PHE A 6 -6.28 -15.50 6.05
N GLU A 7 -7.26 -14.88 6.70
CA GLU A 7 -7.45 -13.44 6.67
C GLU A 7 -6.86 -12.79 7.92
N THR A 8 -6.23 -11.63 7.74
CA THR A 8 -5.80 -10.80 8.85
C THR A 8 -5.81 -9.33 8.47
N THR A 9 -5.31 -8.46 9.34
CA THR A 9 -5.17 -7.03 9.12
C THR A 9 -3.86 -6.52 9.68
N GLY A 10 -3.43 -5.38 9.16
CA GLY A 10 -2.22 -4.73 9.61
C GLY A 10 -1.91 -3.53 8.72
N THR A 11 -0.61 -3.26 8.56
CA THR A 11 -0.11 -2.00 8.01
C THR A 11 0.94 -2.27 6.94
N ILE A 12 0.99 -1.43 5.91
CA ILE A 12 2.10 -1.32 4.96
C ILE A 12 2.61 0.12 4.98
N ILE A 13 3.93 0.29 5.04
CA ILE A 13 4.61 1.59 5.09
C ILE A 13 5.61 1.65 3.93
N LYS A 14 5.51 2.67 3.09
CA LYS A 14 6.40 2.86 1.94
C LYS A 14 6.62 4.35 1.63
N GLU A 15 7.85 4.72 1.28
CA GLU A 15 8.16 6.05 0.74
C GLU A 15 7.89 6.07 -0.77
N GLU A 16 7.11 7.04 -1.22
CA GLU A 16 6.74 7.24 -2.62
C GLU A 16 6.72 8.72 -2.96
N ARG A 17 6.87 9.06 -4.25
CA ARG A 17 6.58 10.40 -4.73
C ARG A 17 5.07 10.53 -4.93
N ILE A 18 4.47 11.59 -4.40
CA ILE A 18 3.03 11.85 -4.49
C ILE A 18 2.74 13.13 -5.26
N GLY A 19 1.62 13.14 -5.98
CA GLY A 19 1.13 14.28 -6.75
C GLY A 19 -0.37 14.49 -6.62
N ASN A 20 -0.85 15.67 -6.99
CA ASN A 20 -2.28 15.94 -7.11
C ASN A 20 -2.90 15.19 -8.30
N VAL A 21 -4.08 14.61 -8.09
CA VAL A 21 -5.01 14.31 -9.19
C VAL A 21 -5.82 15.57 -9.44
N GLU A 22 -5.77 16.13 -10.65
CA GLU A 22 -6.39 17.43 -10.98
C GLU A 22 -7.65 17.32 -11.86
N TYR A 23 -7.99 16.12 -12.31
CA TYR A 23 -9.11 15.86 -13.21
C TYR A 23 -10.12 14.88 -12.61
N LYS A 24 -11.41 15.06 -12.93
CA LYS A 24 -12.51 14.16 -12.54
C LYS A 24 -12.63 13.96 -11.02
N ILE A 25 -12.31 15.01 -10.27
CA ILE A 25 -12.45 15.08 -8.82
C ILE A 25 -13.51 16.11 -8.44
N SER A 26 -14.09 15.95 -7.24
CA SER A 26 -14.97 16.97 -6.68
C SER A 26 -14.23 18.33 -6.55
N PRO A 27 -14.88 19.46 -6.87
CA PRO A 27 -14.25 20.79 -6.79
C PRO A 27 -13.65 21.09 -5.42
N ASN A 28 -12.46 21.71 -5.41
CA ASN A 28 -11.74 22.12 -4.21
C ASN A 28 -11.51 20.99 -3.19
N THR A 29 -11.31 19.76 -3.65
CA THR A 29 -10.90 18.64 -2.80
C THR A 29 -9.43 18.27 -3.06
N LEU A 30 -8.76 17.78 -2.03
CA LEU A 30 -7.40 17.27 -2.15
C LEU A 30 -7.43 15.75 -2.41
N VAL A 31 -7.09 15.39 -3.64
CA VAL A 31 -6.90 13.99 -4.07
C VAL A 31 -5.45 13.83 -4.51
N LEU A 32 -4.82 12.74 -4.08
CA LEU A 32 -3.43 12.44 -4.41
C LEU A 32 -3.29 11.09 -5.10
N GLU A 33 -2.22 10.92 -5.87
CA GLU A 33 -1.78 9.66 -6.44
C GLU A 33 -0.27 9.48 -6.25
N ILE A 34 0.21 8.25 -6.42
CA ILE A 34 1.64 7.97 -6.50
C ILE A 34 2.11 8.34 -7.92
N ILE A 35 3.10 9.23 -8.01
CA ILE A 35 3.77 9.54 -9.28
C ILE A 35 4.88 8.51 -9.46
N GLU A 36 4.79 7.68 -10.49
CA GLU A 36 5.86 6.74 -10.83
C GLU A 36 7.16 7.51 -11.15
N PRO A 37 8.30 7.14 -10.54
CA PRO A 37 9.58 7.61 -11.02
C PRO A 37 9.80 6.97 -12.40
N PHE A 38 10.01 7.80 -13.42
CA PHE A 38 10.34 7.45 -14.81
C PHE A 38 9.14 7.15 -15.75
N PRO A 39 8.71 8.13 -16.56
CA PRO A 39 7.76 7.95 -17.67
C PRO A 39 8.28 7.08 -18.84
N GLY A 40 9.53 6.59 -18.77
CA GLY A 40 10.25 5.99 -19.88
C GLY A 40 10.37 4.46 -19.86
N TYR A 41 9.88 3.77 -18.83
CA TYR A 41 10.03 2.30 -18.71
C TYR A 41 8.86 1.48 -19.25
N HIS A 42 7.81 2.13 -19.78
CA HIS A 42 6.73 1.45 -20.48
C HIS A 42 6.64 1.95 -21.92
N HIS A 43 7.00 1.06 -22.83
CA HIS A 43 6.58 1.14 -24.22
C HIS A 43 5.06 1.34 -24.27
N GLN A 44 4.62 2.42 -24.94
CA GLN A 44 3.23 2.79 -25.21
C GLN A 44 2.44 3.24 -23.97
N VAL A 45 2.27 4.55 -23.83
CA VAL A 45 1.27 5.17 -22.96
C VAL A 45 -0.11 4.71 -23.45
N PRO A 46 -0.87 3.86 -22.74
CA PRO A 46 -2.21 3.52 -23.16
C PRO A 46 -3.14 4.70 -22.84
N GLU A 47 -4.02 5.07 -23.77
CA GLU A 47 -5.05 6.12 -23.61
C GLU A 47 -6.07 5.86 -22.48
N PHE A 48 -5.92 4.79 -21.70
CA PHE A 48 -6.83 4.39 -20.61
C PHE A 48 -6.05 3.90 -19.38
N LYS A 49 -5.29 4.78 -18.72
CA LYS A 49 -4.63 4.42 -17.45
C LYS A 49 -5.68 4.34 -16.35
N LYS A 50 -5.93 3.15 -15.81
CA LYS A 50 -6.71 2.97 -14.56
C LYS A 50 -5.88 3.46 -13.37
N PRO A 51 -6.49 4.05 -12.33
CA PRO A 51 -5.76 4.46 -11.14
C PRO A 51 -5.25 3.24 -10.36
N GLU A 52 -3.94 3.17 -10.09
CA GLU A 52 -3.37 2.09 -9.27
C GLU A 52 -3.72 2.28 -7.79
N SER A 53 -3.55 3.49 -7.27
CA SER A 53 -3.94 3.91 -5.93
C SER A 53 -4.14 5.42 -5.91
N ILE A 54 -5.30 5.85 -5.43
CA ILE A 54 -5.59 7.26 -5.16
C ILE A 54 -5.86 7.45 -3.68
N PHE A 55 -5.63 8.65 -3.18
CA PHE A 55 -5.82 9.00 -1.77
C PHE A 55 -6.79 10.17 -1.68
N LEU A 56 -7.97 9.90 -1.14
CA LEU A 56 -8.97 10.92 -0.84
C LEU A 56 -8.62 11.55 0.50
N MET A 57 -8.06 12.75 0.50
CA MET A 57 -7.54 13.35 1.73
C MET A 57 -8.68 13.93 2.57
N THR A 58 -8.69 13.55 3.84
CA THR A 58 -9.79 13.79 4.77
C THR A 58 -9.41 14.79 5.86
N ARG A 59 -10.39 15.53 6.37
CA ARG A 59 -10.15 16.54 7.41
C ARG A 59 -9.71 15.90 8.73
N SER A 60 -10.33 14.77 9.07
CA SER A 60 -10.13 14.06 10.33
C SER A 60 -9.53 12.68 10.08
N ALA A 61 -8.74 12.19 11.03
CA ALA A 61 -8.28 10.81 11.02
C ALA A 61 -9.46 9.84 11.12
N MET A 62 -9.39 8.72 10.40
CA MET A 62 -10.41 7.67 10.45
C MET A 62 -9.78 6.33 10.80
N SER A 63 -10.41 5.62 11.73
CA SER A 63 -10.02 4.26 12.06
C SER A 63 -10.32 3.32 10.89
N ARG A 64 -9.61 2.18 10.88
CA ARG A 64 -9.86 1.11 9.90
C ARG A 64 -11.30 0.61 9.98
N GLU A 65 -11.88 0.55 11.18
CA GLU A 65 -13.23 0.06 11.42
C GLU A 65 -14.28 1.02 10.84
N ILE A 66 -14.04 2.34 10.90
CA ILE A 66 -14.89 3.33 10.23
C ILE A 66 -14.84 3.11 8.73
N ILE A 67 -13.63 3.06 8.15
CA ILE A 67 -13.47 2.84 6.71
C ILE A 67 -14.12 1.53 6.27
N ALA A 68 -13.91 0.43 6.99
CA ALA A 68 -14.49 -0.87 6.65
C ALA A 68 -16.03 -0.85 6.63
N ARG A 69 -16.67 -0.18 7.61
CA ARG A 69 -18.14 -0.02 7.62
C ARG A 69 -18.64 0.80 6.43
N LEU A 70 -17.97 1.92 6.14
CA LEU A 70 -18.30 2.78 5.00
C LEU A 70 -18.13 2.05 3.68
N THR A 71 -17.00 1.36 3.49
CA THR A 71 -16.72 0.55 2.31
C THR A 71 -17.80 -0.50 2.09
N LYS A 72 -18.18 -1.25 3.13
CA LYS A 72 -19.27 -2.25 3.05
C LYS A 72 -20.60 -1.61 2.63
N LYS A 73 -20.93 -0.44 3.19
CA LYS A 73 -22.17 0.26 2.87
C LYS A 73 -22.16 0.80 1.44
N ILE A 74 -21.10 1.51 1.04
CA ILE A 74 -20.94 2.09 -0.31
C ILE A 74 -21.02 1.01 -1.39
N ARG A 75 -20.43 -0.18 -1.17
CA ARG A 75 -20.54 -1.32 -2.09
C ARG A 75 -21.97 -1.77 -2.39
N SER A 76 -22.96 -1.43 -1.55
CA SER A 76 -24.36 -1.79 -1.80
C SER A 76 -25.04 -0.89 -2.85
N TYR A 77 -24.48 0.27 -3.17
CA TYR A 77 -25.07 1.24 -4.10
C TYR A 77 -24.09 1.84 -5.12
N PHE A 78 -22.79 1.68 -4.93
CA PHE A 78 -21.77 2.02 -5.93
C PHE A 78 -21.47 0.78 -6.79
N PRO A 79 -21.81 0.78 -8.09
CA PRO A 79 -21.84 -0.43 -8.91
C PRO A 79 -20.46 -0.91 -9.38
N HIS A 80 -19.40 -0.13 -9.14
CA HIS A 80 -18.05 -0.45 -9.60
C HIS A 80 -17.20 -1.07 -8.48
N PRO A 81 -16.24 -1.96 -8.83
CA PRO A 81 -15.32 -2.51 -7.85
C PRO A 81 -14.44 -1.41 -7.26
N PHE A 82 -14.22 -1.51 -5.95
CA PHE A 82 -13.19 -0.73 -5.25
C PHE A 82 -12.79 -1.40 -3.93
N ASP A 83 -11.57 -1.13 -3.51
CA ASP A 83 -11.08 -1.36 -2.16
C ASP A 83 -10.78 -0.01 -1.51
N ALA A 84 -11.06 0.10 -0.21
CA ALA A 84 -10.82 1.31 0.55
C ALA A 84 -10.16 0.99 1.89
N ALA A 85 -9.05 1.68 2.15
CA ALA A 85 -8.21 1.48 3.33
C ALA A 85 -7.87 2.82 3.98
N SER A 86 -7.72 2.83 5.31
CA SER A 86 -7.24 4.02 6.03
C SER A 86 -5.80 4.30 5.64
N ALA A 87 -5.48 5.55 5.33
CA ALA A 87 -4.16 5.98 4.91
C ALA A 87 -3.68 7.19 5.73
N ILE A 88 -2.39 7.20 6.00
CA ILE A 88 -1.66 8.33 6.59
C ILE A 88 -0.53 8.66 5.62
N ILE A 89 -0.37 9.94 5.31
CA ILE A 89 0.67 10.45 4.43
C ILE A 89 1.52 11.42 5.25
N GLU A 90 2.77 11.05 5.47
CA GLU A 90 3.77 11.83 6.18
C GLU A 90 4.71 12.48 5.16
N ALA A 91 4.39 13.71 4.79
CA ALA A 91 5.19 14.57 3.92
C ALA A 91 5.74 15.76 4.75
N LYS A 92 5.80 16.98 4.20
CA LYS A 92 5.99 18.21 5.01
C LYS A 92 5.00 18.36 6.17
N SER A 93 3.83 17.74 6.06
CA SER A 93 2.82 17.67 7.11
C SER A 93 2.13 16.32 7.08
N VAL A 94 1.71 15.85 8.25
CA VAL A 94 0.93 14.61 8.37
C VAL A 94 -0.50 14.87 7.88
N MET A 95 -0.97 14.03 6.97
CA MET A 95 -2.34 14.05 6.47
C MET A 95 -2.97 12.67 6.59
N HIS A 96 -4.30 12.66 6.76
CA HIS A 96 -5.09 11.44 6.79
C HIS A 96 -5.96 11.35 5.54
N GLY A 97 -6.17 10.14 5.04
CA GLY A 97 -7.01 9.93 3.87
C GLY A 97 -7.57 8.52 3.78
N ILE A 98 -8.32 8.30 2.72
CA ILE A 98 -8.82 7.00 2.31
C ILE A 98 -8.04 6.63 1.05
N ARG A 99 -7.25 5.56 1.11
CA ARG A 99 -6.66 4.99 -0.11
C ARG A 99 -7.74 4.19 -0.82
N ILE A 100 -8.02 4.54 -2.07
CA ILE A 100 -8.89 3.77 -2.96
C ILE A 100 -8.03 2.98 -3.95
N LYS A 101 -8.36 1.69 -4.10
CA LYS A 101 -7.74 0.75 -5.03
C LYS A 101 -8.80 0.08 -5.91
N ASN A 102 -8.36 -0.50 -7.02
CA ASN A 102 -9.19 -1.28 -7.94
C ASN A 102 -10.35 -0.50 -8.59
N LEU A 103 -10.27 0.83 -8.58
CA LEU A 103 -11.23 1.67 -9.28
C LEU A 103 -10.99 1.54 -10.80
N PRO A 104 -12.02 1.20 -11.61
CA PRO A 104 -11.82 0.92 -13.04
C PRO A 104 -11.28 2.07 -13.88
N SER A 105 -11.54 3.32 -13.47
CA SER A 105 -11.19 4.52 -14.24
C SER A 105 -11.10 5.74 -13.33
N PHE A 106 -10.30 6.73 -13.72
CA PHE A 106 -10.25 8.04 -13.06
C PHE A 106 -11.58 8.82 -13.17
N GLU A 107 -12.41 8.50 -14.16
CA GLU A 107 -13.74 9.10 -14.33
C GLU A 107 -14.65 8.86 -13.11
N LEU A 108 -14.37 7.81 -12.33
CA LEU A 108 -15.18 7.42 -11.17
C LEU A 108 -14.74 8.08 -9.86
N ILE A 109 -13.70 8.92 -9.86
CA ILE A 109 -13.14 9.50 -8.64
C ILE A 109 -14.13 10.45 -7.98
N GLU A 110 -14.74 11.36 -8.74
CA GLU A 110 -15.76 12.26 -8.20
C GLU A 110 -16.97 11.49 -7.67
N GLU A 111 -17.40 10.43 -8.35
CA GLU A 111 -18.53 9.61 -7.91
C GLU A 111 -18.25 8.90 -6.59
N ILE A 112 -17.08 8.26 -6.44
CA ILE A 112 -16.71 7.62 -5.17
C ILE A 112 -16.51 8.66 -4.06
N GLN A 113 -16.00 9.87 -4.36
CA GLN A 113 -15.96 10.97 -3.41
C GLN A 113 -17.36 11.38 -2.94
N ASN A 114 -18.32 11.47 -3.87
CA ASN A 114 -19.72 11.78 -3.55
C ASN A 114 -20.34 10.70 -2.66
N CYS A 115 -20.02 9.42 -2.90
CA CYS A 115 -20.45 8.31 -2.07
C CYS A 115 -19.94 8.45 -0.62
N PHE A 116 -18.64 8.69 -0.43
CA PHE A 116 -18.08 8.91 0.91
C PHE A 116 -18.63 10.19 1.58
N ARG A 117 -18.86 11.27 0.81
CA ARG A 117 -19.44 12.51 1.34
C ARG A 117 -20.88 12.32 1.81
N ALA A 118 -21.69 11.56 1.07
CA ALA A 118 -23.05 11.20 1.48
C ALA A 118 -23.07 10.42 2.81
N GLU A 119 -21.97 9.72 3.12
CA GLU A 119 -21.74 9.03 4.39
C GLU A 119 -21.06 9.89 5.47
N GLY A 120 -20.98 11.20 5.26
CA GLY A 120 -20.48 12.17 6.24
C GLY A 120 -18.97 12.40 6.23
N ILE A 121 -18.24 11.91 5.21
CA ILE A 121 -16.82 12.20 5.09
C ILE A 121 -16.57 13.62 4.57
N GLU A 122 -15.80 14.38 5.34
CA GLU A 122 -15.32 15.69 4.93
C GLU A 122 -13.90 15.64 4.35
N PHE A 123 -13.74 16.13 3.13
CA PHE A 123 -12.44 16.18 2.45
C PHE A 123 -11.67 17.46 2.74
N ARG A 124 -10.34 17.35 2.69
CA ARG A 124 -9.44 18.51 2.75
C ARG A 124 -9.60 19.36 1.50
N LYS A 125 -9.44 20.68 1.68
CA LYS A 125 -9.40 21.62 0.57
C LYS A 125 -8.15 21.39 -0.27
N TYR A 126 -8.24 21.69 -1.55
CA TYR A 126 -7.12 21.58 -2.48
C TYR A 126 -5.92 22.40 -1.99
N ARG A 127 -4.72 21.83 -2.17
CA ARG A 127 -3.44 22.50 -2.12
C ARG A 127 -2.47 21.75 -3.05
N LYS A 128 -1.52 22.47 -3.64
CA LYS A 128 -0.51 21.84 -4.50
C LYS A 128 0.40 20.94 -3.66
N ILE A 129 0.60 19.70 -4.12
CA ILE A 129 1.49 18.69 -3.56
C ILE A 129 2.22 18.03 -4.73
N ASP A 130 3.55 18.04 -4.64
CA ASP A 130 4.47 17.28 -5.47
C ASP A 130 5.76 17.09 -4.66
N GLU A 131 5.81 16.00 -3.90
CA GLU A 131 6.91 15.71 -2.97
C GLU A 131 7.01 14.22 -2.65
N SER A 132 8.12 13.79 -2.05
CA SER A 132 8.23 12.45 -1.46
C SER A 132 7.51 12.41 -0.10
N ALA A 133 6.85 11.29 0.18
CA ALA A 133 6.14 11.08 1.44
C ALA A 133 6.23 9.62 1.88
N ILE A 134 6.22 9.41 3.20
CA ILE A 134 6.01 8.08 3.78
C ILE A 134 4.49 7.84 3.85
N ILE A 135 4.04 6.81 3.15
CA ILE A 135 2.64 6.42 3.08
C ILE A 135 2.44 5.18 3.95
N THR A 136 1.55 5.30 4.92
CA THR A 136 1.12 4.22 5.81
C THR A 136 -0.32 3.84 5.48
N VAL A 137 -0.55 2.58 5.08
CA VAL A 137 -1.86 2.05 4.71
C VAL A 137 -2.25 0.93 5.66
N LYS A 138 -3.42 1.05 6.30
CA LYS A 138 -4.00 0.00 7.16
C LYS A 138 -4.99 -0.83 6.35
N LYS A 139 -4.64 -2.07 6.04
CA LYS A 139 -5.42 -2.96 5.15
C LYS A 139 -5.72 -4.31 5.77
N PHE A 140 -6.63 -5.03 5.13
CA PHE A 140 -6.81 -6.46 5.32
C PHE A 140 -5.89 -7.22 4.37
N PHE A 141 -5.48 -8.41 4.79
CA PHE A 141 -4.65 -9.32 4.03
C PHE A 141 -5.36 -10.66 3.91
N GLU A 142 -5.17 -11.33 2.79
CA GLU A 142 -5.53 -12.72 2.60
C GLU A 142 -4.26 -13.43 2.11
N MET A 143 -3.72 -14.33 2.92
CA MET A 143 -2.39 -14.90 2.70
C MET A 143 -2.31 -16.35 3.20
N TYR A 144 -1.27 -17.06 2.79
CA TYR A 144 -0.95 -18.40 3.31
C TYR A 144 0.49 -18.46 3.84
N VAL A 145 0.74 -19.38 4.76
CA VAL A 145 2.09 -19.66 5.27
C VAL A 145 2.86 -20.44 4.22
N ALA A 146 3.97 -19.89 3.73
CA ALA A 146 4.81 -20.51 2.70
C ALA A 146 6.11 -21.12 3.26
N GLY A 147 6.40 -20.88 4.53
CA GLY A 147 7.55 -21.41 5.25
C GLY A 147 7.70 -20.74 6.62
N ASP A 148 8.74 -21.13 7.35
CA ASP A 148 9.06 -20.48 8.62
C ASP A 148 9.26 -18.97 8.42
N ASN A 149 8.46 -18.15 9.10
CA ASN A 149 8.46 -16.69 9.01
C ASN A 149 8.25 -16.15 7.57
N LEU A 150 7.61 -16.93 6.70
CA LEU A 150 7.34 -16.55 5.31
C LEU A 150 5.85 -16.69 5.00
N PHE A 151 5.28 -15.64 4.44
CA PHE A 151 3.88 -15.59 4.03
C PHE A 151 3.79 -15.12 2.58
N VAL A 152 2.74 -15.54 1.88
CA VAL A 152 2.48 -15.11 0.51
C VAL A 152 1.03 -14.69 0.37
N ASP A 153 0.83 -13.52 -0.23
CA ASP A 153 -0.48 -12.95 -0.52
C ASP A 153 -1.23 -13.81 -1.54
N LYS A 154 -2.56 -13.78 -1.52
CA LYS A 154 -3.40 -14.53 -2.46
C LYS A 154 -3.18 -14.17 -3.91
N GLU A 155 -2.81 -12.92 -4.22
CA GLU A 155 -2.48 -12.50 -5.58
C GLU A 155 -1.13 -13.05 -6.08
N GLU A 156 -0.33 -13.70 -5.22
CA GLU A 156 0.97 -14.34 -5.52
C GLU A 156 2.06 -13.43 -6.14
N ASN A 157 1.83 -12.13 -6.16
CA ASN A 157 2.79 -11.08 -6.53
C ASN A 157 3.42 -10.39 -5.32
N MET A 158 2.87 -10.64 -4.12
CA MET A 158 3.35 -10.10 -2.86
C MET A 158 3.67 -11.22 -1.88
N ALA A 159 4.83 -11.12 -1.26
CA ALA A 159 5.27 -12.01 -0.19
C ALA A 159 5.73 -11.19 1.01
N TYR A 160 5.79 -11.83 2.18
CA TYR A 160 6.13 -11.19 3.43
C TYR A 160 7.13 -12.02 4.20
N ILE A 161 8.17 -11.37 4.70
CA ILE A 161 9.18 -11.94 5.58
C ILE A 161 8.92 -11.39 6.98
N ALA A 162 8.61 -12.25 7.94
CA ALA A 162 8.53 -11.82 9.32
C ALA A 162 9.92 -11.61 9.91
N ILE A 163 10.10 -10.51 10.63
CA ILE A 163 11.36 -10.08 11.25
C ILE A 163 11.20 -9.99 12.78
N PRO A 164 12.26 -10.20 13.56
CA PRO A 164 12.16 -10.31 15.01
C PRO A 164 11.90 -8.97 15.72
N GLU A 165 12.23 -7.84 15.09
CA GLU A 165 12.18 -6.53 15.71
C GLU A 165 11.66 -5.46 14.74
N PRO A 166 10.97 -4.41 15.25
CA PRO A 166 10.55 -3.29 14.43
C PRO A 166 11.75 -2.48 13.94
N LEU A 167 11.69 -2.04 12.68
CA LEU A 167 12.72 -1.20 12.08
C LEU A 167 12.29 0.27 12.05
N SER A 168 13.26 1.18 12.05
CA SER A 168 12.98 2.55 11.59
C SER A 168 13.02 2.58 10.05
N TRP A 169 12.30 3.54 9.44
CA TRP A 169 12.30 3.69 7.98
C TRP A 169 13.72 3.84 7.40
N ASN A 170 14.58 4.62 8.06
CA ASN A 170 15.96 4.83 7.61
C ASN A 170 16.78 3.54 7.65
N LYS A 171 16.70 2.77 8.75
CA LYS A 171 17.38 1.47 8.84
C LYS A 171 16.88 0.52 7.76
N PHE A 172 15.56 0.42 7.57
CA PHE A 172 14.99 -0.40 6.50
C PHE A 172 15.51 0.00 5.12
N LYS A 173 15.50 1.30 4.79
CA LYS A 173 15.96 1.82 3.51
C LYS A 173 17.43 1.52 3.26
N GLU A 174 18.29 1.75 4.24
CA GLU A 174 19.73 1.44 4.15
C GLU A 174 19.97 -0.06 3.90
N MET A 175 19.32 -0.92 4.69
CA MET A 175 19.42 -2.37 4.52
C MET A 175 18.93 -2.83 3.16
N THR A 176 17.76 -2.34 2.69
CA THR A 176 17.23 -2.70 1.37
C THR A 176 18.16 -2.25 0.24
N ILE A 177 18.79 -1.08 0.34
CA ILE A 177 19.79 -0.63 -0.64
C ILE A 177 21.03 -1.54 -0.63
N SER A 178 21.57 -1.87 0.56
CA SER A 178 22.69 -2.81 0.71
C SER A 178 22.38 -4.15 0.06
N ILE A 179 21.20 -4.70 0.34
CA ILE A 179 20.76 -6.00 -0.18
C ILE A 179 20.63 -5.95 -1.70
N ARG A 180 20.00 -4.91 -2.26
CA ARG A 180 19.84 -4.74 -3.71
C ARG A 180 21.19 -4.66 -4.43
N ASN A 181 22.15 -3.93 -3.87
CA ASN A 181 23.50 -3.84 -4.44
C ASN A 181 24.24 -5.19 -4.47
N ASN A 182 23.81 -6.14 -3.62
CA ASN A 182 24.38 -7.49 -3.50
C ASN A 182 23.34 -8.56 -3.89
N TRP A 183 22.43 -8.25 -4.82
CA TRP A 183 21.34 -9.12 -5.25
C TRP A 183 21.55 -9.57 -6.70
N ASP A 184 21.67 -10.87 -6.91
CA ASP A 184 21.99 -11.44 -8.23
C ASP A 184 20.76 -11.63 -9.15
N PHE A 185 19.55 -11.38 -8.65
CA PHE A 185 18.31 -11.61 -9.40
C PHE A 185 17.64 -10.30 -9.82
N LYS A 186 16.55 -10.40 -10.59
CA LYS A 186 15.71 -9.24 -10.96
C LYS A 186 15.36 -8.40 -9.73
N ASP A 187 15.28 -7.10 -9.96
CA ASP A 187 14.87 -6.11 -8.96
C ASP A 187 13.55 -6.50 -8.29
N PHE A 188 13.47 -6.15 -7.01
CA PHE A 188 12.29 -6.32 -6.19
C PHE A 188 11.89 -4.99 -5.58
N ASP A 189 10.58 -4.79 -5.43
CA ASP A 189 10.07 -3.68 -4.64
C ASP A 189 9.86 -4.13 -3.20
N ALA A 190 10.24 -3.30 -2.24
CA ALA A 190 10.14 -3.61 -0.82
C ALA A 190 9.39 -2.52 -0.07
N ALA A 191 8.63 -2.93 0.94
CA ALA A 191 7.99 -2.03 1.89
C ALA A 191 8.07 -2.65 3.29
N MET A 192 8.00 -1.80 4.30
CA MET A 192 7.78 -2.26 5.67
C MET A 192 6.31 -2.63 5.85
N GLY A 193 6.03 -3.53 6.77
CA GLY A 193 4.66 -3.85 7.13
C GLY A 193 4.58 -4.43 8.52
N SER A 194 3.34 -4.61 8.97
CA SER A 194 3.03 -5.37 10.17
C SER A 194 1.68 -6.05 10.00
N MET A 195 1.45 -7.13 10.74
CA MET A 195 0.16 -7.82 10.74
C MET A 195 -0.17 -8.35 12.13
N TYR A 196 -1.45 -8.53 12.42
CA TYR A 196 -1.86 -9.31 13.58
C TYR A 196 -1.86 -10.80 13.21
N TYR A 197 -1.18 -11.64 13.99
CA TYR A 197 -1.17 -13.08 13.74
C TYR A 197 -1.10 -13.82 15.08
N HIS A 198 -2.01 -14.76 15.29
CA HIS A 198 -2.19 -15.47 16.57
C HIS A 198 -2.30 -14.56 17.80
N GLY A 199 -2.96 -13.41 17.66
CA GLY A 199 -3.17 -12.44 18.75
C GLY A 199 -1.99 -11.50 19.01
N GLU A 200 -0.90 -11.62 18.27
CA GLU A 200 0.31 -10.79 18.41
C GLU A 200 0.53 -9.89 17.19
N LEU A 201 1.27 -8.81 17.37
CA LEU A 201 1.72 -7.97 16.26
C LEU A 201 3.04 -8.51 15.72
N TRP A 202 3.06 -8.87 14.44
CA TRP A 202 4.21 -9.37 13.71
C TRP A 202 4.74 -8.29 12.78
N GLU A 203 6.04 -8.03 12.86
CA GLU A 203 6.75 -7.11 11.98
C GLU A 203 7.15 -7.80 10.69
N LEU A 204 6.93 -7.13 9.56
CA LEU A 204 7.07 -7.71 8.23
C LEU A 204 7.91 -6.84 7.30
N ILE A 205 8.58 -7.49 6.36
CA ILE A 205 9.06 -6.89 5.13
C ILE A 205 8.23 -7.44 3.98
N ARG A 206 7.45 -6.58 3.31
CA ARG A 206 6.72 -6.95 2.10
C ARG A 206 7.67 -6.87 0.91
N ILE A 207 7.70 -7.93 0.13
CA ILE A 207 8.42 -8.04 -1.14
C ILE A 207 7.41 -8.16 -2.27
N PHE A 208 7.62 -7.42 -3.34
CA PHE A 208 6.84 -7.54 -4.56
C PHE A 208 7.72 -8.01 -5.73
N TRP A 209 7.17 -8.98 -6.46
CA TRP A 209 7.70 -9.54 -7.70
C TRP A 209 6.53 -9.81 -8.65
N GLU A 210 6.79 -9.84 -9.96
CA GLU A 210 5.79 -10.25 -10.96
C GLU A 210 5.21 -11.65 -10.65
N LYS A 211 6.07 -12.54 -10.15
CA LYS A 211 5.68 -13.86 -9.65
C LYS A 211 6.56 -14.22 -8.47
N THR A 212 5.93 -14.58 -7.35
CA THR A 212 6.65 -14.98 -6.14
C THR A 212 7.43 -16.27 -6.37
N ASP A 213 8.71 -16.26 -5.96
CA ASP A 213 9.60 -17.41 -5.96
C ASP A 213 10.06 -17.67 -4.52
N ILE A 214 9.64 -18.82 -3.97
CA ILE A 214 9.85 -19.15 -2.56
C ILE A 214 11.33 -19.35 -2.22
N GLU A 215 12.13 -19.90 -3.14
CA GLU A 215 13.55 -20.12 -2.88
C GLU A 215 14.33 -18.79 -2.87
N LYS A 216 13.97 -17.86 -3.77
CA LYS A 216 14.50 -16.50 -3.73
C LYS A 216 14.04 -15.76 -2.48
N LEU A 217 12.79 -15.95 -2.06
CA LEU A 217 12.27 -15.35 -0.82
C LEU A 217 13.04 -15.84 0.42
N LYS A 218 13.35 -17.13 0.50
CA LYS A 218 14.20 -17.70 1.58
C LYS A 218 15.60 -17.07 1.58
N THR A 219 16.20 -16.92 0.41
CA THR A 219 17.52 -16.28 0.27
C THR A 219 17.46 -14.82 0.72
N LEU A 220 16.42 -14.11 0.33
CA LEU A 220 16.20 -12.71 0.70
C LEU A 220 15.95 -12.54 2.20
N LYS A 221 15.18 -13.46 2.82
CA LYS A 221 15.02 -13.52 4.29
C LYS A 221 16.37 -13.60 4.98
N GLN A 222 17.27 -14.48 4.54
CA GLN A 222 18.59 -14.59 5.15
C GLN A 222 19.42 -13.31 5.02
N LYS A 223 19.35 -12.63 3.87
CA LYS A 223 20.02 -11.34 3.69
C LYS A 223 19.49 -10.27 4.65
N TYR A 224 18.16 -10.15 4.81
CA TYR A 224 17.59 -9.21 5.78
C TYR A 224 17.97 -9.56 7.22
N PHE A 225 17.92 -10.84 7.61
CA PHE A 225 18.31 -11.26 8.97
C PHE A 225 19.79 -10.95 9.26
N ASN A 226 20.67 -11.18 8.29
CA ASN A 226 22.08 -10.84 8.42
C ASN A 226 22.33 -9.33 8.55
N GLU A 227 21.59 -8.49 7.81
CA GLU A 227 21.70 -7.04 7.97
C GLU A 227 21.15 -6.59 9.33
N ILE A 228 20.04 -7.15 9.81
CA ILE A 228 19.47 -6.82 11.13
C ILE A 228 20.46 -7.12 12.26
N LEU A 229 21.16 -8.26 12.21
CA LEU A 229 22.16 -8.65 13.22
C LEU A 229 23.42 -7.75 13.26
N ARG A 230 23.65 -6.93 12.23
CA ARG A 230 24.81 -6.02 12.19
C ARG A 230 24.56 -4.70 12.93
N TYR A 231 23.31 -4.40 13.28
CA TYR A 231 22.91 -3.21 14.01
C TYR A 231 22.62 -3.50 15.48
#